data_AF-A0A2E3J6S7-F1
#
_entry.id   AF-A0A2E3J6S7-F1
#
_cell.length_a   1.000
_cell.length_b   1.000
_cell.length_c   1.000
_cell.angle_alpha   90.00
_cell.angle_beta   90.00
_cell.angle_gamma   90.00
#
_symmetry.space_group_name_H-M   'P 1'
#
loop_
_entity.id
_entity.type
_entity.pdbx_description
1 polymer ?
#
loop_
_entity_poly.entity_id
_entity_poly.type
_entity_poly.pdbx_seq_one_letter_code
_entity_poly.pdbx_strand_id
1 'polypeptide(L)'
;MDLKSGRMAWPFLLHLWAHNCSRVYDAMQKPERTRIYQNHHLDSSRWNFRSLTNILFLHNNHLKRDLESEILRIAQYLDFDVPEGSIENILNMVSLKTMRRNAVEKERDDEGEPFMIDGVCSFFHKGTNNRWRDVMKSEDLSLYDEVADRELSTDCRQWLEQGLFDLTDPLGK
;
A
#
# COMPACT_ATOMS: atom_id res chain seq x y z
N MET A 1 -53.03 30.67 -1.45
CA MET A 1 -52.19 31.40 -0.48
C MET A 1 -53.01 32.60 -0.03
N ASP A 2 -53.47 32.59 1.21
CA ASP A 2 -54.11 33.72 1.88
C ASP A 2 -52.99 34.52 2.58
N LEU A 3 -52.82 35.78 2.21
CA LEU A 3 -51.71 36.66 2.60
C LEU A 3 -52.02 37.47 3.86
N LYS A 4 -52.68 36.88 4.88
CA LYS A 4 -53.13 37.65 6.06
C LYS A 4 -52.73 37.15 7.45
N SER A 5 -51.94 36.08 7.61
CA SER A 5 -51.65 35.56 8.97
C SER A 5 -50.18 35.55 9.43
N GLY A 6 -49.22 36.02 8.62
CA GLY A 6 -47.84 36.27 9.09
C GLY A 6 -47.11 35.08 9.77
N ARG A 7 -47.63 33.86 9.63
CA ARG A 7 -46.98 32.63 10.09
C ARG A 7 -46.73 31.75 8.88
N MET A 8 -45.48 31.76 8.42
CA MET A 8 -44.98 30.74 7.51
C MET A 8 -45.14 29.39 8.19
N ALA A 9 -45.95 28.49 7.62
CA ALA A 9 -46.07 27.14 8.12
C ALA A 9 -44.72 26.45 7.95
N TRP A 10 -44.08 26.09 9.07
CA TRP A 10 -42.85 25.28 9.13
C TRP A 10 -42.78 24.11 8.13
N PRO A 11 -43.88 23.39 7.81
CA PRO A 11 -43.85 22.33 6.78
C PRO A 11 -43.50 22.80 5.35
N PHE A 12 -43.78 24.06 4.98
CA PHE A 12 -43.45 24.58 3.64
C PHE A 12 -41.95 24.89 3.48
N LEU A 13 -41.29 25.33 4.56
CA LEU A 13 -39.83 25.56 4.58
C LEU A 13 -39.05 24.23 4.62
N LEU A 14 -39.57 23.21 5.30
CA LEU A 14 -38.96 21.87 5.35
C LEU A 14 -39.01 21.17 3.98
N HIS A 15 -40.13 21.31 3.26
CA HIS A 15 -40.25 20.78 1.89
C HIS A 15 -39.34 21.50 0.89
N LEU A 16 -39.21 22.84 0.99
CA LEU A 16 -38.28 23.58 0.13
C LEU A 16 -36.81 23.25 0.43
N TRP A 17 -36.45 23.03 1.71
CA TRP A 17 -35.11 22.60 2.12
C TRP A 17 -34.78 21.18 1.65
N ALA A 18 -35.70 20.22 1.82
CA ALA A 18 -35.51 18.85 1.36
C ALA A 18 -35.42 18.74 -0.18
N HIS A 19 -36.21 19.52 -0.91
CA HIS A 19 -36.20 19.49 -2.38
C HIS A 19 -35.00 20.22 -2.99
N ASN A 20 -34.49 21.30 -2.37
CA ASN A 20 -33.24 21.94 -2.80
C ASN A 20 -32.00 21.12 -2.39
N CYS A 21 -31.98 20.49 -1.21
CA CYS A 21 -30.88 19.61 -0.83
C CYS A 21 -30.76 18.38 -1.77
N SER A 22 -31.88 17.81 -2.23
CA SER A 22 -31.86 16.71 -3.21
C SER A 22 -31.32 17.16 -4.58
N ARG A 23 -31.71 18.35 -5.07
CA ARG A 23 -31.24 18.85 -6.38
C ARG A 23 -29.76 19.21 -6.38
N VAL A 24 -29.20 19.62 -5.24
CA VAL A 24 -27.75 19.84 -5.11
C VAL A 24 -27.01 18.49 -4.99
N TYR A 25 -27.62 17.47 -4.36
CA TYR A 25 -27.07 16.11 -4.30
C TYR A 25 -27.09 15.37 -5.64
N ASP A 26 -28.14 15.54 -6.45
CA ASP A 26 -28.28 14.88 -7.76
C ASP A 26 -27.47 15.58 -8.86
N ALA A 27 -27.10 16.85 -8.68
CA ALA A 27 -26.27 17.63 -9.60
C ALA A 27 -24.76 17.57 -9.26
N MET A 28 -24.40 17.08 -8.06
CA MET A 28 -23.02 16.74 -7.77
C MET A 28 -22.73 15.39 -8.42
N GLN A 29 -22.04 15.43 -9.56
CA GLN A 29 -21.39 14.25 -10.11
C GLN A 29 -20.57 13.62 -8.98
N LYS A 30 -21.02 12.46 -8.47
CA LYS A 30 -20.32 11.77 -7.38
C LYS A 30 -18.87 11.65 -7.83
N PRO A 31 -17.88 12.04 -7.02
CA PRO A 31 -16.49 11.95 -7.43
C PRO A 31 -16.23 10.50 -7.83
N GLU A 32 -16.06 10.28 -9.12
CA GLU A 32 -15.66 8.99 -9.63
C GLU A 32 -14.20 8.81 -9.29
N ARG A 33 -13.87 7.61 -8.83
CA ARG A 33 -12.49 7.22 -8.52
C ARG A 33 -11.72 7.13 -9.84
N THR A 34 -11.18 8.24 -10.32
CA THR A 34 -10.46 8.30 -11.60
C THR A 34 -9.11 7.60 -11.55
N ARG A 35 -8.48 7.53 -10.37
CA ARG A 35 -7.23 6.80 -10.10
C ARG A 35 -7.24 6.28 -8.66
N ILE A 36 -6.78 5.05 -8.43
CA ILE A 36 -6.29 4.62 -7.11
C ILE A 36 -4.77 4.67 -7.20
N TYR A 37 -4.15 5.61 -6.50
CA TYR A 37 -2.75 5.50 -6.15
C TYR A 37 -2.65 4.85 -4.79
N GLN A 38 -2.57 3.51 -4.78
CA GLN A 38 -2.16 2.77 -3.59
C GLN A 38 -0.63 2.57 -3.65
N ASN A 39 0.12 3.65 -3.49
CA ASN A 39 1.51 3.56 -3.05
C ASN A 39 1.55 3.96 -1.58
N HIS A 40 1.25 3.02 -0.68
CA HIS A 40 1.37 3.25 0.76
C HIS A 40 2.86 3.21 1.22
N HIS A 41 3.80 2.85 0.35
CA HIS A 41 5.16 2.57 0.77
C HIS A 41 6.16 3.20 -0.21
N LEU A 42 6.84 4.25 0.26
CA LEU A 42 7.86 5.08 -0.43
C LEU A 42 7.30 6.11 -1.41
N ASP A 43 6.98 7.29 -0.89
CA ASP A 43 7.21 8.53 -1.65
C ASP A 43 8.71 8.86 -1.63
N SER A 44 9.19 9.60 -2.63
CA SER A 44 10.61 9.96 -2.76
C SER A 44 11.16 10.68 -1.52
N SER A 45 10.29 11.27 -0.70
CA SER A 45 10.67 11.92 0.57
C SER A 45 11.35 10.95 1.55
N ARG A 46 10.95 9.68 1.59
CA ARG A 46 11.55 8.68 2.49
C ARG A 46 13.00 8.39 2.15
N TRP A 47 13.37 8.46 0.88
CA TRP A 47 14.74 8.23 0.41
C TRP A 47 15.78 9.13 1.12
N ASN A 48 15.35 10.31 1.58
CA ASN A 48 16.19 11.24 2.31
C ASN A 48 16.62 10.73 3.69
N PHE A 49 15.90 9.75 4.25
CA PHE A 49 16.19 9.20 5.57
C PHE A 49 16.97 7.87 5.51
N ARG A 50 17.39 7.42 4.33
CA ARG A 50 18.09 6.13 4.16
C ARG A 50 19.42 6.03 4.92
N SER A 51 20.01 7.16 5.29
CA SER A 51 21.25 7.22 6.08
C SER A 51 21.01 7.25 7.59
N LEU A 52 19.75 7.27 8.05
CA LEU A 52 19.45 7.23 9.47
C LEU A 52 19.66 5.81 10.02
N THR A 53 20.39 5.70 11.12
CA THR A 53 20.74 4.41 11.74
C THR A 53 19.54 3.68 12.35
N ASN A 54 18.41 4.38 12.52
CA ASN A 54 17.15 3.83 13.02
C ASN A 54 16.11 3.58 11.92
N ILE A 55 16.51 3.63 10.63
CA ILE A 55 15.68 3.20 9.51
C ILE A 55 16.41 2.17 8.64
N LEU A 56 15.87 0.95 8.55
CA LEU A 56 16.36 -0.08 7.62
C LEU A 56 15.56 -0.06 6.32
N PHE A 57 16.24 0.13 5.20
CA PHE A 57 15.65 -0.01 3.87
C PHE A 57 15.79 -1.46 3.39
N LEU A 58 14.65 -2.05 3.05
CA LEU A 58 14.52 -3.40 2.48
C LEU A 58 13.93 -3.30 1.08
N HIS A 59 14.42 -4.12 0.17
CA HIS A 59 13.90 -4.18 -1.19
C HIS A 59 13.36 -5.58 -1.51
N ASN A 60 12.17 -5.64 -2.11
CA ASN A 60 11.51 -6.93 -2.38
C ASN A 60 12.28 -7.80 -3.39
N ASN A 61 13.11 -7.21 -4.27
CA ASN A 61 14.01 -8.01 -5.11
C ASN A 61 15.05 -8.77 -4.28
N HIS A 62 15.57 -8.17 -3.21
CA HIS A 62 16.56 -8.83 -2.35
C HIS A 62 15.93 -9.97 -1.55
N LEU A 63 14.77 -9.70 -0.91
CA LEU A 63 13.99 -10.71 -0.18
C LEU A 63 13.65 -11.93 -1.03
N LYS A 64 13.52 -11.76 -2.34
CA LYS A 64 13.20 -12.87 -3.26
C LYS A 64 14.42 -13.56 -3.84
N ARG A 65 15.51 -12.84 -4.00
CA ARG A 65 16.78 -13.39 -4.48
C ARG A 65 17.40 -14.26 -3.39
N ASP A 66 17.40 -13.77 -2.16
CA ASP A 66 17.98 -14.43 -1.00
C ASP A 66 17.26 -13.97 0.27
N LEU A 67 16.21 -14.72 0.64
CA LEU A 67 15.40 -14.39 1.81
C LEU A 67 16.15 -14.63 3.11
N GLU A 68 17.02 -15.65 3.14
CA GLU A 68 17.78 -16.02 4.34
C GLU A 68 18.74 -14.91 4.73
N SER A 69 19.56 -14.44 3.78
CA SER A 69 20.50 -13.34 4.03
C SER A 69 19.79 -12.05 4.46
N GLU A 70 18.64 -11.71 3.87
CA GLU A 70 17.89 -10.52 4.28
C GLU A 70 17.25 -10.68 5.68
N ILE A 71 16.81 -11.88 6.07
CA ILE A 71 16.34 -12.14 7.45
C ILE A 71 17.49 -11.95 8.45
N LEU A 72 18.67 -12.49 8.15
CA LEU A 72 19.85 -12.32 9.01
C LEU A 72 20.27 -10.85 9.10
N ARG A 73 20.19 -10.10 8.00
CA ARG A 73 20.44 -8.64 7.99
C ARG A 73 19.43 -7.87 8.85
N ILE A 74 18.14 -8.23 8.79
CA ILE A 74 17.11 -7.62 9.65
C ILE A 74 17.40 -7.95 11.12
N ALA A 75 17.75 -9.20 11.44
CA ALA A 75 18.06 -9.61 12.80
C ALA A 75 19.29 -8.86 13.36
N GLN A 76 20.36 -8.77 12.58
CA GLN A 76 21.56 -8.00 12.92
C GLN A 76 21.22 -6.53 13.16
N TYR A 77 20.41 -5.93 12.30
CA TYR A 77 19.98 -4.53 12.43
C TYR A 77 19.14 -4.29 13.69
N LEU A 78 18.33 -5.27 14.09
CA LEU A 78 17.51 -5.22 15.31
C LEU A 78 18.27 -5.66 16.57
N ASP A 79 19.56 -5.98 16.47
CA ASP A 79 20.38 -6.52 17.55
C ASP A 79 19.77 -7.80 18.16
N PHE A 80 19.30 -8.69 17.28
CA PHE A 80 18.67 -9.96 17.64
C PHE A 80 19.52 -11.14 17.17
N ASP A 81 19.90 -12.00 18.12
CA ASP A 81 20.60 -13.25 17.83
C ASP A 81 19.62 -14.28 17.25
N VAL A 82 19.89 -14.76 16.04
CA VAL A 82 19.12 -15.85 15.42
C VAL A 82 19.67 -17.18 15.92
N PRO A 83 18.90 -17.98 16.68
CA PRO A 83 19.38 -19.26 17.18
C PRO A 83 19.76 -20.21 16.04
N GLU A 84 20.82 -20.99 16.24
CA GLU A 84 21.26 -22.00 15.28
C GLU A 84 20.11 -22.98 14.97
N GLY A 85 19.91 -23.29 13.68
CA GLY A 85 18.85 -24.16 13.21
C GLY A 85 17.44 -23.55 13.18
N SER A 86 17.23 -22.33 13.68
CA SER A 86 15.91 -21.68 13.63
C SER A 86 15.55 -21.10 12.25
N ILE A 87 16.56 -20.83 11.42
CA ILE A 87 16.40 -20.11 10.15
C ILE A 87 15.47 -20.85 9.18
N GLU A 88 15.57 -22.18 9.10
CA GLU A 88 14.70 -23.00 8.25
C GLU A 88 13.22 -22.88 8.67
N ASN A 89 12.96 -22.86 9.98
CA ASN A 89 11.63 -22.67 10.51
C ASN A 89 11.10 -21.26 10.20
N ILE A 90 11.93 -20.22 10.36
CA ILE A 90 11.56 -18.84 10.01
C ILE A 90 11.20 -18.76 8.52
N LEU A 91 12.06 -19.27 7.64
CA LEU A 91 11.82 -19.32 6.19
C LEU A 91 10.49 -20.00 5.85
N ASN A 92 10.19 -21.14 6.49
CA ASN A 92 8.92 -21.82 6.31
C ASN A 92 7.73 -20.98 6.80
N MET A 93 7.83 -20.33 7.96
CA MET A 93 6.78 -19.49 8.53
C MET A 93 6.44 -18.27 7.66
N VAL A 94 7.46 -17.62 7.10
CA VAL A 94 7.28 -16.44 6.24
C VAL A 94 7.06 -16.78 4.77
N SER A 95 7.03 -18.07 4.41
CA SER A 95 6.70 -18.49 3.05
C SER A 95 5.26 -18.12 2.68
N LEU A 96 5.04 -17.75 1.42
CA LEU A 96 3.70 -17.40 0.93
C LEU A 96 2.67 -18.53 1.17
N LYS A 97 3.11 -19.79 1.08
CA LYS A 97 2.29 -20.96 1.37
C LYS A 97 1.80 -20.96 2.81
N THR A 98 2.71 -20.81 3.77
CA THR A 98 2.38 -20.81 5.20
C THR A 98 1.58 -19.57 5.58
N MET A 99 1.95 -18.39 5.06
CA MET A 99 1.20 -17.16 5.28
C MET A 99 -0.26 -17.29 4.82
N ARG A 100 -0.51 -17.82 3.62
CA ARG A 100 -1.89 -18.05 3.13
C ARG A 100 -2.67 -19.00 4.02
N ARG A 101 -2.06 -20.13 4.41
CA ARG A 101 -2.71 -21.11 5.31
C ARG A 101 -3.10 -20.44 6.64
N ASN A 102 -2.16 -19.74 7.27
CA ASN A 102 -2.39 -19.05 8.53
C ASN A 102 -3.44 -17.95 8.41
N ALA A 103 -3.53 -17.31 7.24
CA ALA A 103 -4.50 -16.25 7.01
C ALA A 103 -5.92 -16.79 6.92
N VAL A 104 -6.13 -17.95 6.26
CA VAL A 104 -7.43 -18.65 6.21
C VAL A 104 -7.89 -19.05 7.61
N GLU A 105 -6.98 -19.51 8.47
CA GLU A 105 -7.28 -19.84 9.87
C GLU A 105 -7.75 -18.62 10.68
N LYS A 106 -7.43 -17.40 10.24
CA LYS A 106 -7.74 -16.12 10.89
C LYS A 106 -8.66 -15.23 10.04
N GLU A 107 -9.38 -15.83 9.09
CA GLU A 107 -10.21 -15.09 8.13
C GLU A 107 -11.45 -14.47 8.74
N ARG A 108 -11.84 -14.95 9.93
CA ARG A 108 -13.07 -14.55 10.61
C ARG A 108 -12.75 -13.76 11.88
N ASP A 109 -13.59 -12.76 12.16
CA ASP A 109 -13.60 -12.06 13.43
C ASP A 109 -14.24 -12.89 14.55
N ASP A 110 -14.36 -12.30 15.74
CA ASP A 110 -14.92 -12.96 16.93
C ASP A 110 -16.41 -13.32 16.73
N GLU A 111 -17.11 -12.62 15.84
CA GLU A 111 -18.50 -12.87 15.42
C GLU A 111 -18.62 -13.90 14.29
N GLY A 112 -17.50 -14.33 13.70
CA GLY A 112 -17.45 -15.31 12.63
C GLY A 112 -17.59 -14.74 11.22
N GLU A 113 -17.60 -13.42 11.05
CA GLU A 113 -17.72 -12.74 9.75
C GLU A 113 -16.35 -12.61 9.06
N PRO A 114 -16.27 -12.78 7.73
CA PRO A 114 -15.02 -12.64 7.00
C PRO A 114 -14.58 -11.17 6.91
N PHE A 115 -13.31 -10.90 7.21
CA PHE A 115 -12.79 -9.52 7.21
C PHE A 115 -12.54 -8.93 5.81
N MET A 116 -12.45 -9.77 4.77
CA MET A 116 -12.19 -9.37 3.38
C MET A 116 -13.30 -9.85 2.46
N ILE A 117 -13.83 -8.92 1.66
CA ILE A 117 -14.66 -9.22 0.50
C ILE A 117 -13.77 -10.00 -0.48
N ASP A 118 -14.21 -11.20 -0.90
CA ASP A 118 -13.47 -12.20 -1.70
C ASP A 118 -12.43 -13.05 -0.95
N GLY A 119 -12.44 -12.97 0.38
CA GLY A 119 -11.67 -13.81 1.28
C GLY A 119 -10.18 -13.45 1.36
N VAL A 120 -9.54 -13.85 2.45
CA VAL A 120 -8.18 -13.41 2.82
C VAL A 120 -7.10 -13.82 1.81
N CYS A 121 -7.31 -14.93 1.10
CA CYS A 121 -6.37 -15.38 0.07
C CYS A 121 -6.28 -14.40 -1.11
N SER A 122 -7.30 -13.56 -1.35
CA SER A 122 -7.29 -12.55 -2.42
C SER A 122 -6.19 -11.49 -2.20
N PHE A 123 -5.83 -11.20 -0.95
CA PHE A 123 -4.71 -10.32 -0.59
C PHE A 123 -3.36 -10.87 -1.07
N PHE A 124 -3.19 -12.19 -0.99
CA PHE A 124 -1.95 -12.87 -1.37
C PHE A 124 -1.97 -13.25 -2.85
N HIS A 125 -1.55 -12.34 -3.74
CA HIS A 125 -1.67 -12.59 -5.19
C HIS A 125 -0.74 -13.67 -5.76
N LYS A 126 0.45 -13.34 -6.30
CA LYS A 126 1.36 -14.32 -6.95
C LYS A 126 2.75 -14.37 -6.32
N GLY A 127 3.09 -13.38 -5.49
CA GLY A 127 4.45 -13.29 -4.94
C GLY A 127 5.51 -13.27 -6.04
N THR A 128 5.25 -12.67 -7.22
CA THR A 128 6.21 -12.50 -8.33
C THR A 128 6.43 -11.01 -8.62
N ASN A 129 7.65 -10.65 -9.08
CA ASN A 129 8.00 -9.27 -9.43
C ASN A 129 7.76 -9.03 -10.93
N ASN A 130 7.92 -7.78 -11.38
CA ASN A 130 7.83 -7.40 -12.79
C ASN A 130 6.47 -7.64 -13.48
N ARG A 131 5.39 -7.87 -12.73
CA ARG A 131 4.04 -8.12 -13.29
C ARG A 131 3.48 -6.95 -14.11
N TRP A 132 4.03 -5.75 -13.92
CA TRP A 132 3.65 -4.56 -14.69
C TRP A 132 4.07 -4.66 -16.16
N ARG A 133 5.11 -5.46 -16.48
CA ARG A 133 5.65 -5.56 -17.85
C ARG A 133 4.64 -6.12 -18.84
N ASP A 134 3.75 -7.00 -18.38
CA ASP A 134 2.71 -7.61 -19.22
C ASP A 134 1.43 -6.79 -19.30
N VAL A 135 1.36 -5.65 -18.58
CA VAL A 135 0.15 -4.83 -18.43
C VAL A 135 0.34 -3.43 -18.99
N MET A 136 1.53 -2.85 -18.82
CA MET A 136 1.86 -1.49 -19.22
C MET A 136 2.26 -1.44 -20.69
N LYS A 137 1.73 -0.45 -21.43
CA LYS A 137 2.11 -0.20 -22.82
C LYS A 137 3.34 0.70 -22.90
N SER A 138 3.94 0.78 -24.09
CA SER A 138 5.08 1.69 -24.37
C SER A 138 4.80 3.14 -23.99
N GLU A 139 3.57 3.61 -24.20
CA GLU A 139 3.17 4.98 -23.88
C GLU A 139 3.12 5.19 -22.36
N ASP A 140 2.61 4.20 -21.62
CA ASP A 140 2.55 4.26 -20.15
C ASP A 140 3.97 4.27 -19.55
N LEU A 141 4.88 3.51 -20.14
CA LEU A 141 6.29 3.46 -19.71
C LEU A 141 7.01 4.78 -20.01
N SER A 142 6.74 5.40 -21.16
CA SER A 142 7.31 6.71 -21.49
C SER A 142 6.87 7.80 -20.51
N LEU A 143 5.58 7.79 -20.13
CA LEU A 143 5.06 8.70 -19.10
C LEU A 143 5.67 8.42 -17.72
N TYR A 144 5.87 7.14 -17.37
CA TYR A 144 6.57 6.77 -16.14
C TYR A 144 8.00 7.30 -16.13
N ASP A 145 8.75 7.10 -17.22
CA ASP A 145 10.15 7.53 -17.34
C ASP A 145 10.28 9.05 -17.18
N GLU A 146 9.43 9.82 -17.86
CA GLU A 146 9.41 11.29 -17.75
C GLU A 146 9.17 11.77 -16.31
N VAL A 147 8.20 11.15 -15.62
CA VAL A 147 7.90 11.49 -14.23
C VAL A 147 9.01 11.03 -13.30
N ALA A 148 9.55 9.82 -13.49
CA ALA A 148 10.63 9.29 -12.66
C ALA A 148 11.88 10.17 -12.75
N ASP A 149 12.26 10.62 -13.94
CA ASP A 149 13.42 11.49 -14.15
C ASP A 149 13.22 12.89 -13.54
N ARG A 150 11.98 13.38 -13.50
CA ARG A 150 11.66 14.67 -12.89
C ARG A 150 11.64 14.61 -11.36
N GLU A 151 11.10 13.53 -10.80
CA GLU A 151 10.78 13.44 -9.36
C GLU A 151 11.82 12.68 -8.53
N LEU A 152 12.69 11.87 -9.16
CA LEU A 152 13.62 10.98 -8.46
C LEU A 152 15.07 11.31 -8.82
N SER A 153 15.95 11.23 -7.82
CA SER A 153 17.39 11.08 -8.08
C SER A 153 17.68 9.74 -8.74
N THR A 154 18.78 9.66 -9.50
CA THR A 154 19.23 8.42 -10.15
C THR A 154 19.32 7.25 -9.17
N ASP A 155 19.95 7.44 -8.01
CA ASP A 155 20.10 6.38 -7.01
C ASP A 155 18.75 5.92 -6.44
N CYS A 156 17.83 6.86 -6.17
CA CYS A 156 16.50 6.54 -5.68
C CYS A 156 15.72 5.71 -6.70
N ARG A 157 15.78 6.11 -7.98
CA ARG A 157 15.13 5.41 -9.08
C ARG A 157 15.70 4.00 -9.24
N GLN A 158 17.02 3.85 -9.28
CA GLN A 158 17.69 2.55 -9.38
C GLN A 158 17.34 1.62 -8.21
N TRP A 159 17.28 2.16 -6.99
CA TRP A 159 16.87 1.39 -5.82
C TRP A 159 15.39 0.99 -5.87
N LEU A 160 14.48 1.89 -6.24
CA LEU A 160 13.03 1.60 -6.33
C LEU A 160 12.69 0.57 -7.41
N GLU A 161 13.34 0.66 -8.57
CA GLU A 161 13.06 -0.23 -9.69
C GLU A 161 13.71 -1.61 -9.51
N GLN A 162 14.94 -1.63 -8.99
CA GLN A 162 15.82 -2.79 -9.11
C GLN A 162 16.40 -3.25 -7.76
N GLY A 163 16.35 -2.42 -6.73
CA GLY A 163 17.12 -2.62 -5.49
C GLY A 163 18.61 -2.34 -5.69
N LEU A 164 19.00 -1.70 -6.79
CA LEU A 164 20.38 -1.40 -7.12
C LEU A 164 20.82 -0.10 -6.44
N PHE A 165 21.17 -0.21 -5.18
CA PHE A 165 21.98 0.75 -4.44
C PHE A 165 22.40 0.05 -3.15
N ASP A 166 23.69 0.04 -2.87
CA ASP A 166 24.18 -0.67 -1.70
C ASP A 166 23.91 0.14 -0.42
N LEU A 167 22.81 -0.23 0.26
CA LEU A 167 22.46 0.27 1.60
C LEU A 167 22.97 -0.68 2.69
N THR A 168 23.86 -1.62 2.37
CA THR A 168 24.30 -2.67 3.32
C THR A 168 25.30 -2.18 4.36
N ASP A 169 25.74 -0.92 4.30
CA ASP A 169 26.42 -0.27 5.42
C ASP A 169 25.56 0.83 6.09
N PRO A 170 24.57 0.46 6.92
CA PRO A 170 23.84 1.40 7.75
C PRO A 170 24.63 1.82 9.02
N LEU A 171 25.84 1.30 9.26
CA LEU A 171 26.58 1.47 10.51
C LEU A 171 27.94 2.16 10.38
N GLY A 172 28.45 2.38 9.16
CA GLY A 172 29.74 3.04 8.93
C GLY A 172 30.88 2.39 9.72
N LYS A 173 30.88 1.07 9.84
CA LYS A 173 31.90 0.27 10.53
C LYS A 173 32.54 -0.73 9.60
#